data_AF-A0A970ZR16-F1
#
_entry.id   AF-A0A970ZR16-F1
#
_cell.length_a   1.000
_cell.length_b   1.000
_cell.length_c   1.000
_cell.angle_alpha   90.00
_cell.angle_beta   90.00
_cell.angle_gamma   90.00
#
_symmetry.space_group_name_H-M   'P 1'
#
loop_
_entity.id
_entity.type
_entity.pdbx_description
1 polymer ?
#
loop_
_entity_poly.entity_id
_entity_poly.type
_entity_poly.pdbx_seq_one_letter_code
_entity_poly.pdbx_strand_id
1 'polypeptide(L)'
;MKTLLLIDIQNDFLPGGALAVPGADELVPVVNALLPGFDLVVATQDWHPPDHGSFAANHPGRDVFETIDLDGLPQTLWPVHC
;
A
#
# COMPACT_ATOMS: atom_id res chain seq x y z
N MET A 1 13.17 19.14 15.90
CA MET A 1 11.86 18.54 15.60
C MET A 1 12.10 17.22 14.88
N LYS A 2 11.65 16.11 15.45
CA LYS A 2 11.68 14.78 14.82
C LYS A 2 10.28 14.45 14.31
N THR A 3 10.20 13.98 13.07
CA THR A 3 8.93 13.61 12.43
C THR A 3 8.92 12.12 12.09
N LEU A 4 7.81 11.45 12.38
CA LEU A 4 7.53 10.06 11.97
C LEU A 4 6.49 10.07 10.87
N LEU A 5 6.81 9.41 9.76
CA LEU A 5 5.87 9.19 8.66
C LEU A 5 5.48 7.71 8.65
N LEU A 6 4.19 7.44 8.85
CA LEU A 6 3.59 6.11 8.82
C LEU A 6 3.08 5.87 7.41
N ILE A 7 3.74 4.99 6.66
CA ILE A 7 3.38 4.71 5.27
C ILE A 7 2.41 3.55 5.22
N ASP A 8 1.18 3.84 4.78
CA ASP A 8 0.19 2.88 4.29
C ASP A 8 -0.02 1.66 5.20
N ILE A 9 -0.12 1.91 6.52
CA ILE A 9 -0.51 0.89 7.50
C ILE A 9 -2.02 0.66 7.40
N GLN A 10 -2.46 0.06 6.29
CA GLN A 10 -3.86 -0.11 5.90
C GLN A 10 -4.24 -1.59 5.84
N ASN A 11 -5.54 -1.86 6.05
CA ASN A 11 -6.08 -3.22 6.09
C ASN A 11 -5.72 -4.07 4.88
N ASP A 12 -5.72 -3.51 3.67
CA ASP A 12 -5.41 -4.28 2.46
C ASP A 12 -3.96 -4.78 2.41
N PHE A 13 -3.05 -4.15 3.13
CA PHE A 13 -1.65 -4.58 3.26
C PHE A 13 -1.40 -5.45 4.49
N LEU A 14 -2.38 -5.62 5.38
CA LEU A 14 -2.31 -6.50 6.55
C LEU A 14 -2.83 -7.92 6.24
N PRO A 15 -2.53 -8.93 7.07
CA PRO A 15 -3.07 -10.27 6.89
C PRO A 15 -4.59 -10.30 6.74
N GLY A 16 -5.07 -10.91 5.65
CA GLY A 16 -6.49 -10.95 5.29
C GLY A 16 -6.94 -9.83 4.33
N GLY A 17 -6.07 -8.86 4.05
CA GLY A 17 -6.29 -7.80 3.06
C GLY A 17 -6.11 -8.25 1.60
N ALA A 18 -6.55 -7.41 0.66
CA ALA A 18 -6.49 -7.70 -0.77
C ALA A 18 -5.06 -7.81 -1.33
N LEU A 19 -4.10 -7.09 -0.75
CA LEU A 19 -2.66 -7.12 -1.08
C LEU A 19 -1.82 -7.36 0.18
N ALA A 20 -2.21 -8.36 0.96
CA ALA A 20 -1.60 -8.64 2.26
C ALA A 20 -0.08 -8.89 2.17
N VAL A 21 0.68 -8.17 2.99
CA VAL A 21 2.12 -8.35 3.14
C VAL A 21 2.39 -9.30 4.33
N PRO A 22 3.17 -10.39 4.15
CA PRO A 22 3.46 -11.32 5.23
C PRO A 22 4.12 -10.63 6.45
N GLY A 23 3.51 -10.82 7.63
CA GLY A 23 4.01 -10.27 8.91
C GLY A 23 3.75 -8.78 9.11
N ALA A 24 2.99 -8.11 8.24
CA ALA A 24 2.76 -6.66 8.35
C ALA A 24 2.01 -6.23 9.63
N ASP A 25 1.24 -7.12 10.25
CA ASP A 25 0.57 -6.88 11.52
C ASP A 25 1.55 -6.74 12.71
N GLU A 26 2.74 -7.35 12.61
CA GLU A 26 3.79 -7.22 13.63
C GLU A 26 4.32 -5.77 13.75
N LEU A 27 4.12 -4.95 12.71
CA LEU A 27 4.52 -3.54 12.70
C LEU A 27 3.66 -2.67 13.63
N VAL A 28 2.38 -2.99 13.79
CA VAL A 28 1.42 -2.17 14.54
C VAL A 28 1.87 -1.90 15.99
N PRO A 29 2.24 -2.91 16.81
CA PRO A 29 2.74 -2.64 18.16
C PRO A 29 4.05 -1.85 18.19
N VAL A 30 4.95 -2.06 17.20
CA VAL A 30 6.22 -1.32 17.09
C VAL A 30 5.95 0.17 16.84
N VAL A 31 5.06 0.48 15.89
CA VAL A 31 4.68 1.85 15.56
C VAL A 31 4.06 2.54 16.78
N ASN A 32 3.12 1.87 17.46
CA ASN A 32 2.49 2.41 18.66
C ASN A 32 3.49 2.75 19.77
N ALA A 33 4.54 1.94 19.93
CA ALA A 33 5.62 2.20 20.89
C ALA A 33 6.52 3.37 20.49
N LEU A 34 6.65 3.67 19.19
CA LEU A 34 7.48 4.75 18.68
C LEU A 34 6.81 6.14 18.76
N LEU A 35 5.48 6.21 18.72
CA LEU A 35 4.72 7.47 18.68
C LEU A 35 5.18 8.53 19.71
N PRO A 36 5.45 8.20 20.99
CA PRO A 36 5.83 9.20 21.99
C PRO A 36 7.20 9.86 21.73
N GLY A 37 8.03 9.29 20.86
CA GLY A 37 9.39 9.77 20.57
C GLY A 37 9.48 10.85 19.49
N PHE A 38 8.35 11.27 18.91
CA PHE A 38 8.31 12.18 17.77
C PHE A 38 7.42 13.40 18.05
N ASP A 39 7.86 14.56 17.55
CA ASP A 39 7.14 15.83 17.72
C ASP A 39 5.98 15.97 16.75
N LEU A 40 6.08 15.30 15.59
CA LEU A 40 5.04 15.25 14.57
C LEU A 40 4.93 13.82 14.03
N VAL A 41 3.69 13.34 13.94
CA VAL A 41 3.37 12.07 13.29
C VAL A 41 2.43 12.38 12.12
N VAL A 42 2.80 11.92 10.93
CA VAL A 42 1.97 11.98 9.73
C VAL A 42 1.75 10.56 9.26
N ALA A 43 0.54 10.24 8.80
CA ALA A 43 0.24 8.98 8.15
C ALA A 43 -0.14 9.24 6.69
N THR A 44 0.30 8.36 5.80
CA THR A 44 -0.19 8.31 4.43
C THR A 44 -1.28 7.27 4.31
N GLN A 45 -2.03 7.41 3.22
CA GLN A 45 -3.05 6.46 2.84
C GLN A 45 -2.94 6.30 1.33
N ASP A 46 -2.69 5.07 0.90
CA ASP A 46 -2.92 4.69 -0.48
C ASP A 46 -4.42 4.79 -0.77
N TRP A 47 -4.77 5.50 -1.84
CA TRP A 47 -6.14 5.93 -2.08
C TRP A 47 -6.45 6.02 -3.58
N HIS A 48 -6.86 4.89 -4.13
CA HIS A 48 -7.08 4.66 -5.53
C HIS A 48 -8.56 4.81 -5.91
N PRO A 49 -8.86 5.36 -7.10
CA PRO A 49 -10.18 5.20 -7.68
C PRO A 49 -10.38 3.75 -8.19
N PRO A 50 -11.63 3.28 -8.36
CA PRO A 50 -11.88 1.91 -8.83
C PRO A 50 -11.28 1.59 -10.20
N ASP A 51 -11.11 2.60 -11.05
CA ASP A 51 -10.54 2.50 -12.40
C ASP A 51 -9.03 2.81 -12.42
N HIS A 52 -8.34 2.74 -11.27
CA HIS A 52 -6.92 3.03 -11.19
C HIS A 52 -6.07 2.14 -12.11
N GLY A 53 -5.11 2.76 -12.80
CA GLY A 53 -4.28 2.08 -13.81
C GLY A 53 -3.35 1.02 -13.25
N SER A 54 -3.11 0.99 -11.94
CA SER A 54 -2.29 -0.04 -11.29
C SER A 54 -3.02 -1.37 -11.11
N PHE A 55 -4.34 -1.44 -11.29
CA PHE A 55 -5.11 -2.66 -11.05
C PHE A 55 -5.18 -3.56 -12.27
N ALA A 56 -4.82 -4.84 -12.11
CA ALA A 56 -4.96 -5.85 -13.17
C ALA A 56 -6.41 -5.96 -13.68
N ALA A 57 -7.40 -5.74 -12.81
CA ALA A 57 -8.82 -5.76 -13.16
C ALA A 57 -9.20 -4.73 -14.26
N ASN A 58 -8.43 -3.64 -14.40
CA ASN A 58 -8.66 -2.59 -15.39
C ASN A 58 -7.91 -2.84 -16.73
N HIS A 59 -7.20 -3.97 -16.85
CA HIS A 59 -6.45 -4.35 -18.06
C HIS A 59 -6.89 -5.73 -18.56
N PRO A 60 -7.80 -5.81 -19.56
CA PRO A 60 -8.32 -7.09 -20.05
C PRO A 60 -7.22 -8.05 -20.52
N GLY A 61 -7.22 -9.27 -19.98
CA GLY A 61 -6.26 -10.32 -20.35
C GLY A 61 -4.89 -10.19 -19.70
N ARG A 62 -4.74 -9.35 -18.68
CA ARG A 62 -3.52 -9.22 -17.87
C ARG A 62 -3.69 -9.86 -16.50
N ASP A 63 -2.58 -10.34 -15.96
CA ASP A 63 -2.56 -11.03 -14.67
C ASP A 63 -2.09 -10.12 -13.53
N VAL A 64 -2.52 -10.44 -12.31
CA VAL A 64 -2.00 -9.81 -11.10
C VAL A 64 -0.49 -10.14 -10.98
N PHE A 65 0.30 -9.14 -10.59
CA PHE A 65 1.76 -9.15 -10.50
C PHE A 65 2.50 -9.14 -11.86
N GLU A 66 1.77 -9.06 -12.98
CA GLU A 66 2.39 -8.80 -14.30
C GLU A 66 2.98 -7.39 -14.35
N THR A 67 4.08 -7.19 -15.08
CA THR A 67 4.57 -5.84 -15.40
C THR A 67 4.21 -5.47 -16.83
N ILE A 68 3.53 -4.34 -17.00
CA ILE A 68 3.15 -3.77 -18.31
C ILE A 68 3.85 -2.44 -18.56
N ASP A 69 3.79 -1.94 -19.79
CA ASP A 69 4.03 -0.53 -20.09
C ASP A 69 2.71 0.24 -19.90
N LEU A 70 2.72 1.24 -19.03
CA LEU A 70 1.62 2.16 -18.77
C LEU A 70 2.14 3.60 -18.97
N ASP A 71 1.61 4.29 -19.98
CA ASP A 71 2.04 5.65 -20.35
C ASP A 71 3.55 5.80 -20.60
N GLY A 72 4.19 4.75 -21.15
CA GLY A 72 5.64 4.72 -21.42
C GLY A 72 6.51 4.42 -20.21
N LEU A 73 5.92 3.99 -19.09
CA LEU A 73 6.60 3.60 -17.86
C LEU A 73 6.27 2.15 -17.47
N PRO A 74 7.22 1.39 -16.91
CA PRO A 74 6.94 0.06 -16.39
C PRO A 74 6.02 0.14 -15.16
N GLN A 75 4.92 -0.59 -15.17
CA GLN A 75 3.93 -0.67 -14.09
C GLN A 75 3.67 -2.13 -13.71
N THR A 76 3.87 -2.47 -12.44
CA THR A 76 3.38 -3.74 -11.88
C THR A 76 1.88 -3.65 -11.65
N LEU A 77 1.11 -4.60 -12.17
CA LEU A 77 -0.31 -4.71 -11.92
C LEU A 77 -0.57 -5.41 -10.60
N TRP A 78 -1.53 -4.90 -9.85
CA TRP A 78 -1.87 -5.36 -8.51
C TRP A 78 -3.31 -5.89 -8.49
N PRO A 79 -3.72 -6.65 -7.45
CA PRO A 79 -5.14 -6.83 -7.18
C PRO A 79 -5.79 -5.46 -6.90
N VAL A 80 -7.11 -5.36 -6.95
CA VAL A 80 -7.78 -4.15 -6.47
C VAL A 80 -7.50 -4.03 -4.97
N HIS A 81 -6.92 -2.91 -4.54
CA HIS A 81 -6.58 -2.59 -3.16
C HIS A 81 -6.60 -1.08 -2.98
N CYS A 82 -6.81 -0.64 -1.73
CA CYS A 82 -6.73 0.74 -1.27
C CYS A 82 -7.23 1.77 -2.29
#